data_AF-A0A3D4BCG1-F1
#
_entry.id   AF-A0A3D4BCG1-F1
#
_cell.length_a   1.000
_cell.length_b   1.000
_cell.length_c   1.000
_cell.angle_alpha   90.00
_cell.angle_beta   90.00
_cell.angle_gamma   90.00
#
_symmetry.space_group_name_H-M   'P 1'
#
loop_
_entity.id
_entity.type
_entity.pdbx_description
1 polymer ?
#
loop_
_entity_poly.entity_id
_entity_poly.type
_entity_poly.pdbx_seq_one_letter_code
_entity_poly.pdbx_strand_id
1 'polypeptide(L)'
;AGQVPVVFHVGGTTTEDAVELARHARSLGADAVASVAPADQPNDLAAAIKHYAAIGGASDLPFYVYWLATDADGSVTPGQFLEAMEAVPNCAGVKFTDTNFYKFQQLIDLSHGTLNAITGPD
;
A
#
# COMPACT_ATOMS: atom_id res chain seq x y z
N ALA A 1 18.87 -1.12 -17.52
CA ALA A 1 18.13 -1.12 -16.25
C ALA A 1 18.36 0.23 -15.56
N GLY A 2 17.41 0.70 -14.73
CA GLY A 2 17.58 1.91 -13.91
C GLY A 2 17.29 3.26 -14.60
N GLN A 3 16.61 3.28 -15.74
CA GLN A 3 16.21 4.55 -16.40
C GLN A 3 14.94 5.16 -15.80
N VAL A 4 14.06 4.30 -15.27
CA VAL A 4 12.80 4.68 -14.63
C VAL A 4 12.62 3.82 -13.38
N PRO A 5 11.99 4.34 -12.31
CA PRO A 5 11.66 3.55 -11.13
C PRO A 5 10.72 2.40 -11.50
N VAL A 6 10.96 1.22 -10.94
CA VAL A 6 10.12 0.03 -11.12
C VAL A 6 9.55 -0.40 -9.78
N VAL A 7 8.23 -0.30 -9.66
CA VAL A 7 7.48 -0.77 -8.48
C VAL A 7 6.93 -2.16 -8.77
N PHE A 8 7.35 -3.16 -8.00
CA PHE A 8 6.86 -4.53 -8.15
C PHE A 8 5.55 -4.69 -7.39
N HIS A 9 4.52 -5.21 -8.04
CA HIS A 9 3.36 -5.70 -7.32
C HIS A 9 3.69 -7.04 -6.65
N VAL A 10 3.47 -7.13 -5.34
CA VAL A 10 3.81 -8.31 -4.53
C VAL A 10 2.60 -8.85 -3.76
N GLY A 11 1.38 -8.53 -4.20
CA GLY A 11 0.18 -9.18 -3.67
C GLY A 11 0.19 -10.68 -3.96
N GLY A 12 -0.35 -11.46 -3.03
CA GLY A 12 -0.40 -12.93 -3.11
C GLY A 12 -1.67 -13.48 -2.48
N THR A 13 -1.86 -14.80 -2.53
CA THR A 13 -3.01 -15.47 -1.91
C THR A 13 -2.96 -15.38 -0.39
N THR A 14 -1.75 -15.39 0.18
CA THR A 14 -1.49 -15.28 1.61
C THR A 14 -0.56 -14.12 1.92
N THR A 15 -0.50 -13.72 3.19
CA THR A 15 0.48 -12.72 3.64
C THR A 15 1.90 -13.24 3.50
N GLU A 16 2.10 -14.53 3.76
CA GLU A 16 3.37 -15.22 3.63
C GLU A 16 3.89 -15.19 2.20
N ASP A 17 3.05 -15.50 1.21
CA ASP A 17 3.40 -15.40 -0.21
C ASP A 17 3.84 -13.97 -0.58
N ALA A 18 3.07 -12.98 -0.12
CA ALA A 18 3.37 -11.58 -0.39
C ALA A 18 4.71 -11.12 0.23
N VAL A 19 5.03 -11.62 1.42
CA VAL A 19 6.31 -11.40 2.10
C VAL A 19 7.47 -12.05 1.33
N GLU A 20 7.31 -13.27 0.84
CA GLU A 20 8.32 -13.94 0.01
C GLU A 20 8.56 -13.21 -1.31
N LEU A 21 7.48 -12.76 -1.96
CA LEU A 21 7.55 -11.96 -3.18
C LEU A 21 8.25 -10.61 -2.94
N ALA A 22 8.01 -9.94 -1.81
CA ALA A 22 8.69 -8.71 -1.44
C ALA A 22 10.20 -8.91 -1.25
N ARG A 23 10.61 -9.99 -0.56
CA ARG A 23 12.04 -10.35 -0.41
C ARG A 23 12.67 -10.66 -1.76
N HIS A 24 11.97 -11.38 -2.62
CA HIS A 24 12.46 -11.70 -3.95
C HIS A 24 12.58 -10.45 -4.83
N ALA A 25 11.61 -9.53 -4.78
CA ALA A 25 11.66 -8.26 -5.51
C ALA A 25 12.92 -7.44 -5.18
N ARG A 26 13.32 -7.42 -3.89
CA ARG A 26 14.58 -6.80 -3.47
C ARG A 26 15.81 -7.42 -4.14
N SER A 27 15.87 -8.75 -4.23
CA SER A 27 16.99 -9.46 -4.88
C SER A 27 17.08 -9.19 -6.39
N LEU A 28 15.95 -8.81 -7.02
CA LEU A 28 15.86 -8.47 -8.45
C LEU A 28 16.13 -6.99 -8.75
N GLY A 29 16.33 -6.17 -7.71
CA GLY A 29 16.62 -4.74 -7.87
C GLY A 29 15.39 -3.87 -8.14
N ALA A 30 14.22 -4.23 -7.61
CA ALA A 30 13.07 -3.33 -7.60
C ALA A 30 13.37 -2.05 -6.80
N ASP A 31 12.78 -0.92 -7.22
CA ASP A 31 12.93 0.37 -6.53
C ASP A 31 11.93 0.52 -5.39
N ALA A 32 10.79 -0.18 -5.47
CA ALA A 32 9.76 -0.25 -4.44
C ALA A 32 8.88 -1.49 -4.65
N VAL A 33 8.04 -1.79 -3.66
CA VAL A 33 7.01 -2.82 -3.75
C VAL A 33 5.63 -2.25 -3.43
N ALA A 34 4.58 -2.87 -3.95
CA ALA A 34 3.20 -2.51 -3.65
C ALA A 34 2.30 -3.74 -3.49
N SER A 35 1.34 -3.69 -2.57
CA SER A 35 0.35 -4.77 -2.39
C SER A 35 -1.06 -4.20 -2.21
N VAL A 36 -2.04 -4.97 -2.68
CA VAL A 36 -3.45 -4.79 -2.31
C VAL A 36 -3.70 -5.35 -0.91
N ALA A 37 -4.90 -5.11 -0.37
CA ALA A 37 -5.33 -5.66 0.91
C ALA A 37 -5.29 -7.21 0.91
N PRO A 38 -5.26 -7.87 2.08
CA PRO A 38 -5.25 -9.33 2.14
C PRO A 38 -6.52 -9.93 1.52
N ALA A 39 -6.34 -10.97 0.70
CA ALA A 39 -7.43 -11.56 -0.08
C ALA A 39 -8.44 -12.35 0.77
N ASP A 40 -8.05 -12.85 1.94
CA ASP A 40 -8.92 -13.61 2.86
C ASP A 40 -9.82 -12.72 3.72
N GLN A 41 -9.36 -11.51 4.02
CA GLN A 41 -10.07 -10.52 4.84
C GLN A 41 -10.04 -9.14 4.18
N PRO A 42 -10.60 -9.00 2.95
CA PRO A 42 -10.72 -7.70 2.32
C PRO A 42 -11.71 -6.85 3.15
N ASN A 43 -11.54 -5.54 3.13
CA ASN A 43 -12.38 -4.56 3.84
C ASN A 43 -12.27 -4.58 5.37
N ASP A 44 -11.21 -5.18 5.94
CA ASP A 44 -10.88 -5.07 7.36
C ASP A 44 -9.56 -4.30 7.53
N LEU A 45 -9.63 -3.13 8.18
CA LEU A 45 -8.46 -2.28 8.37
C LEU A 45 -7.39 -2.93 9.25
N ALA A 46 -7.78 -3.67 10.29
CA ALA A 46 -6.82 -4.29 11.20
C ALA A 46 -6.06 -5.43 10.51
N ALA A 47 -6.76 -6.24 9.71
CA ALA A 47 -6.16 -7.26 8.86
C ALA A 47 -5.22 -6.62 7.82
N ALA A 48 -5.66 -5.53 7.18
CA ALA A 48 -4.83 -4.78 6.23
C ALA A 48 -3.55 -4.24 6.87
N ILE A 49 -3.61 -3.62 8.05
CA ILE A 49 -2.42 -3.12 8.76
C ILE A 49 -1.45 -4.28 9.04
N LYS A 50 -1.94 -5.41 9.55
CA LYS A 50 -1.08 -6.57 9.83
C LYS A 50 -0.43 -7.11 8.56
N HIS A 51 -1.19 -7.23 7.47
CA HIS A 51 -0.71 -7.68 6.17
C HIS A 51 0.36 -6.74 5.61
N TYR A 52 0.07 -5.44 5.56
CA TYR A 52 1.01 -4.43 5.07
C TYR A 52 2.25 -4.31 5.94
N ALA A 53 2.12 -4.38 7.26
CA ALA A 53 3.26 -4.31 8.17
C ALA A 53 4.21 -5.51 7.96
N ALA A 54 3.67 -6.70 7.71
CA ALA A 54 4.47 -7.88 7.39
C ALA A 54 5.24 -7.69 6.07
N ILE A 55 4.59 -7.18 5.03
CA ILE A 55 5.21 -6.94 3.71
C ILE A 55 6.23 -5.81 3.76
N GLY A 56 5.86 -4.66 4.32
CA GLY A 56 6.72 -3.49 4.45
C GLY A 56 7.97 -3.75 5.30
N GLY A 57 7.86 -4.65 6.28
CA GLY A 57 8.99 -5.13 7.08
C GLY A 57 9.82 -6.26 6.44
N ALA A 58 9.42 -6.78 5.28
CA ALA A 58 10.09 -7.92 4.66
C ALA A 58 11.42 -7.57 3.98
N SER A 59 11.66 -6.28 3.67
CA SER A 59 12.88 -5.76 3.04
C SER A 59 13.13 -4.29 3.41
N ASP A 60 14.21 -3.71 2.89
CA ASP A 60 14.56 -2.28 2.98
C ASP A 60 13.91 -1.43 1.88
N LEU A 61 13.04 -2.01 1.04
CA LEU A 61 12.37 -1.29 -0.04
C LEU A 61 11.21 -0.42 0.46
N PRO A 62 10.97 0.76 -0.15
CA PRO A 62 9.73 1.50 -0.02
C PRO A 62 8.51 0.62 -0.33
N PHE A 63 7.51 0.65 0.54
CA PHE A 63 6.25 -0.05 0.39
C PHE A 63 5.12 0.94 0.05
N TYR A 64 4.33 0.63 -0.97
CA TYR A 64 3.14 1.39 -1.35
C TYR A 64 1.89 0.56 -1.09
N VAL A 65 0.92 1.17 -0.41
CA VAL A 65 -0.42 0.58 -0.35
C VAL A 65 -1.08 0.73 -1.71
N TYR A 66 -1.52 -0.38 -2.31
CA TYR A 66 -2.35 -0.34 -3.48
C TYR A 66 -3.82 -0.36 -3.05
N TRP A 67 -4.39 0.83 -2.88
CA TRP A 67 -5.78 1.00 -2.47
C TRP A 67 -6.71 0.67 -3.63
N LEU A 68 -7.57 -0.33 -3.42
CA LEU A 68 -8.71 -0.63 -4.28
C LEU A 68 -10.00 -0.33 -3.52
N ALA A 69 -10.94 0.41 -4.13
CA ALA A 69 -12.20 0.77 -3.49
C ALA A 69 -13.02 -0.44 -3.01
N THR A 70 -12.87 -1.59 -3.68
CA THR A 70 -13.57 -2.85 -3.38
C THR A 70 -13.01 -3.60 -2.19
N ASP A 71 -11.79 -3.25 -1.77
CA ASP A 71 -11.03 -3.98 -0.75
C ASP A 71 -10.77 -3.10 0.49
N ALA A 72 -11.12 -1.81 0.40
CA ALA A 72 -10.96 -0.84 1.47
C ALA A 72 -12.18 -0.87 2.40
N ASP A 73 -11.92 -0.83 3.71
CA ASP A 73 -12.97 -0.71 4.72
C ASP A 73 -13.77 0.61 4.51
N GLY A 74 -15.02 0.48 4.09
CA GLY A 74 -15.89 1.62 3.79
C GLY A 74 -16.24 2.49 5.00
N SER A 75 -16.04 1.99 6.22
CA SER A 75 -16.27 2.73 7.46
C SER A 75 -15.09 3.62 7.88
N VAL A 76 -13.91 3.40 7.29
CA VAL A 76 -12.67 4.10 7.64
C VAL A 76 -12.58 5.45 6.95
N THR A 77 -12.30 6.49 7.73
CA THR A 77 -12.04 7.83 7.22
C THR A 77 -10.61 7.96 6.68
N PRO A 78 -10.34 8.88 5.74
CA PRO A 78 -8.97 9.16 5.27
C PRO A 78 -7.96 9.43 6.40
N GLY A 79 -8.35 10.17 7.44
CA GLY A 79 -7.48 10.44 8.59
C GLY A 79 -7.14 9.19 9.40
N GLN A 80 -8.12 8.33 9.67
CA GLN A 80 -7.89 7.05 10.34
C GLN A 80 -6.99 6.13 9.52
N PHE A 81 -7.15 6.13 8.20
CA PHE A 81 -6.25 5.37 7.33
C PHE A 81 -4.82 5.88 7.41
N LEU A 82 -4.59 7.20 7.35
CA LEU A 82 -3.24 7.78 7.46
C LEU A 82 -2.58 7.43 8.79
N GLU A 83 -3.32 7.58 9.91
CA GLU A 83 -2.85 7.21 11.25
C GLU A 83 -2.50 5.71 11.31
N ALA A 84 -3.34 4.85 10.75
CA ALA A 84 -3.10 3.42 10.69
C ALA A 84 -1.84 3.05 9.90
N MET A 85 -1.51 3.79 8.83
CA MET A 85 -0.33 3.52 8.01
C MET A 85 0.99 3.86 8.71
N GLU A 86 0.98 4.62 9.81
CA GLU A 86 2.18 4.85 10.64
C GLU A 86 2.72 3.54 11.25
N ALA A 87 1.87 2.53 11.41
CA ALA A 87 2.27 1.21 11.91
C ALA A 87 2.92 0.32 10.84
N VAL A 88 2.94 0.73 9.57
CA VAL A 88 3.46 -0.05 8.44
C VAL A 88 4.92 0.35 8.16
N PRO A 89 5.91 -0.54 8.40
CA PRO A 89 7.31 -0.22 8.12
C PRO A 89 7.52 0.09 6.63
N ASN A 90 8.41 1.05 6.36
CA ASN A 90 8.74 1.51 5.00
C ASN A 90 7.55 1.98 4.16
N CYS A 91 6.38 2.28 4.76
CA CYS A 91 5.25 2.83 4.04
C CYS A 91 5.63 4.19 3.43
N ALA A 92 5.73 4.24 2.12
CA ALA A 92 6.19 5.39 1.37
C ALA A 92 5.05 6.13 0.65
N GLY A 93 3.88 5.50 0.50
CA GLY A 93 2.78 6.13 -0.20
C GLY A 93 1.61 5.20 -0.51
N VAL A 94 0.71 5.72 -1.33
CA VAL A 94 -0.51 5.01 -1.78
C VAL A 94 -0.67 5.14 -3.29
N LYS A 95 -1.01 4.04 -3.96
CA LYS A 95 -1.64 4.05 -5.28
C LYS A 95 -3.14 3.97 -5.07
N PHE A 96 -3.86 5.05 -5.34
CA PHE A 96 -5.28 5.21 -5.05
C PHE A 96 -6.15 4.86 -6.26
N THR A 97 -6.78 3.68 -6.25
CA THR A 97 -7.75 3.23 -7.26
C THR A 97 -9.15 3.21 -6.66
N ASP A 98 -9.72 4.42 -6.59
CA ASP A 98 -11.11 4.71 -6.28
C ASP A 98 -11.48 5.98 -7.05
N THR A 99 -12.70 6.06 -7.59
CA THR A 99 -13.19 7.22 -8.34
C THR A 99 -13.68 8.34 -7.42
N ASN A 100 -13.69 8.11 -6.10
CA ASN A 100 -13.98 9.12 -5.10
C ASN A 100 -12.78 10.06 -4.88
N PHE A 101 -12.59 11.02 -5.79
CA PHE A 101 -11.54 12.02 -5.68
C PHE A 101 -11.69 12.97 -4.49
N TYR A 102 -12.87 13.04 -3.87
CA TYR A 102 -13.03 13.76 -2.60
C TYR A 102 -12.24 13.08 -1.48
N LYS A 103 -12.33 11.75 -1.34
CA LYS A 103 -11.48 10.98 -0.41
C LYS A 103 -10.00 11.13 -0.75
N PHE A 104 -9.65 11.10 -2.03
CA PHE A 104 -8.26 11.32 -2.46
C PHE A 104 -7.73 12.69 -2.00
N GLN A 105 -8.48 13.77 -2.23
CA GLN A 105 -8.11 15.11 -1.78
C GLN A 105 -7.95 15.17 -0.26
N GLN A 106 -8.86 14.53 0.50
CA GLN A 106 -8.75 14.47 1.95
C GLN A 106 -7.46 13.77 2.42
N LEU A 107 -7.03 12.70 1.75
CA LEU A 107 -5.75 12.04 2.06
C LEU A 107 -4.57 12.99 1.84
N ILE A 108 -4.57 13.73 0.73
CA ILE A 108 -3.53 14.73 0.43
C ILE A 108 -3.50 15.82 1.51
N ASP A 109 -4.64 16.43 1.81
CA ASP A 109 -4.74 17.56 2.74
C ASP A 109 -4.34 17.17 4.17
N LEU A 110 -4.85 16.03 4.64
CA LEU A 110 -4.59 15.52 6.00
C LEU A 110 -3.15 15.01 6.17
N SER A 111 -2.49 14.60 5.08
CA SER A 111 -1.07 14.20 5.14
C SER A 111 -0.12 15.37 5.34
N HIS A 112 -0.59 16.61 5.23
CA HIS A 112 0.23 17.82 5.31
C HIS A 112 1.44 17.81 4.36
N GLY A 113 1.26 17.24 3.16
CA GLY A 113 2.26 17.19 2.10
C GLY A 113 3.30 16.06 2.25
N THR A 114 3.09 15.13 3.18
CA THR A 114 4.01 14.00 3.42
C THR A 114 3.65 12.74 2.64
N LEU A 115 2.39 12.60 2.20
CA LEU A 115 1.94 11.43 1.46
C LEU A 115 2.38 11.53 -0.01
N ASN A 116 3.14 10.53 -0.47
CA ASN A 116 3.29 10.27 -1.90
C ASN A 116 2.06 9.49 -2.39
N ALA A 117 1.20 10.14 -3.18
CA ALA A 117 -0.02 9.53 -3.70
C ALA A 117 -0.03 9.51 -5.23
N ILE A 118 -0.36 8.34 -5.79
CA ILE A 118 -0.47 8.11 -7.23
C ILE A 118 -1.93 7.79 -7.54
N THR A 119 -2.55 8.49 -8.49
CA THR A 119 -3.90 8.16 -8.95
C THR A 119 -3.86 6.90 -9.81
N GLY A 120 -4.77 5.96 -9.56
CA GLY A 120 -4.90 4.72 -10.32
C GLY A 120 -6.16 4.54 -11.19
N PRO A 121 -7.25 5.32 -11.09
CA PRO A 121 -8.31 5.27 -12.10
C PRO A 121 -7.92 6.11 -13.33
N ASP A 122 -8.25 5.60 -14.52
CA ASP A 122 -8.11 6.30 -15.81
C ASP A 122 -9.46 6.79 -16.33
#